data_AF-K1UBN0-F1
#
_entry.id   AF-K1UBN0-F1
#
_cell.length_a   1.000
_cell.length_b   1.000
_cell.length_c   1.000
_cell.angle_alpha   90.00
_cell.angle_beta   90.00
_cell.angle_gamma   90.00
#
_symmetry.space_group_name_H-M   'P 1'
#
loop_
_entity.id
_entity.type
_entity.pdbx_description
1 polymer ?
#
loop_
_entity_poly.entity_id
_entity_poly.type
_entity_poly.pdbx_seq_one_letter_code
_entity_poly.pdbx_strand_id
1 'polypeptide(L)'
;MGIHDKQLIFIIKRILKAPIRMPDGTTLIPDKGTPQGGIISPLLANIVLNELDKWVESQWQNHPLVKEYGYERKIRNSITFDRSKAFLKMRKTGLKEMYIVRYADDFRIFCRNKEDALRTKEAVTA
;
A
#
# COMPACT_ATOMS: atom_id res chain seq x y z
N MET A 1 4.87 15.11 7.32
CA MET A 1 3.49 15.51 6.92
C MET A 1 2.54 14.62 7.68
N GLY A 2 1.77 15.18 8.59
CA GLY A 2 0.78 14.46 9.39
C GLY A 2 -0.47 15.33 9.55
N ILE A 3 -1.55 14.74 10.03
CA ILE A 3 -2.72 15.51 10.45
C ILE A 3 -2.32 16.22 11.75
N HIS A 4 -2.29 17.54 11.76
CA HIS A 4 -1.93 18.33 12.95
C HIS A 4 -3.17 18.76 13.76
N ASP A 5 -4.36 18.48 13.22
CA ASP A 5 -5.62 18.79 13.86
C ASP A 5 -5.91 17.81 15.01
N LYS A 6 -5.78 18.32 16.23
CA LYS A 6 -6.01 17.56 17.46
C LYS A 6 -7.49 17.19 17.66
N GLN A 7 -8.44 18.01 17.21
CA GLN A 7 -9.86 17.70 17.33
C GLN A 7 -10.24 16.55 16.40
N LEU A 8 -9.74 16.57 15.17
CA LEU A 8 -9.99 15.49 14.21
C LEU A 8 -9.43 14.16 14.71
N ILE A 9 -8.18 14.14 15.20
CA ILE A 9 -7.55 12.95 15.78
C ILE A 9 -8.36 12.43 16.98
N PHE A 10 -8.85 13.33 17.83
CA PHE A 10 -9.65 12.97 19.00
C PHE A 10 -10.98 12.32 18.60
N ILE A 11 -11.67 12.85 17.59
CA ILE A 11 -12.92 12.27 17.06
C ILE A 11 -12.66 10.88 16.48
N ILE A 12 -11.63 10.72 15.65
CA ILE A 12 -11.24 9.42 15.08
C ILE A 12 -10.98 8.42 16.20
N LYS A 13 -10.21 8.80 17.23
CA LYS A 13 -9.91 7.94 18.39
C LYS A 13 -11.17 7.52 19.15
N ARG A 14 -12.18 8.39 19.27
CA ARG A 14 -13.47 8.06 19.91
C ARG A 14 -14.31 7.11 19.06
N ILE A 15 -14.32 7.29 17.74
CA ILE A 15 -15.04 6.39 16.82
C ILE A 15 -14.41 4.98 16.85
N LEU A 16 -13.08 4.90 16.89
CA LEU A 16 -12.36 3.63 17.00
C LEU A 16 -12.62 2.89 18.33
N LYS A 17 -12.78 3.63 19.42
CA LYS A 17 -13.01 3.07 20.78
C LYS A 17 -14.49 2.98 21.17
N ALA A 18 -15.40 3.19 20.23
CA ALA A 18 -16.82 3.19 20.55
C ALA A 18 -17.26 1.78 21.01
N PRO A 19 -17.97 1.67 22.15
CA PRO A 19 -18.46 0.39 22.65
C PRO A 19 -19.52 -0.18 21.71
N ILE A 20 -19.42 -1.48 21.42
CA ILE A 20 -20.36 -2.22 20.57
C ILE A 20 -21.33 -2.95 21.48
N ARG A 21 -22.62 -2.72 21.29
CA ARG A 21 -23.67 -3.43 22.00
C ARG A 21 -24.03 -4.69 21.23
N MET A 22 -23.79 -5.84 21.85
CA MET A 22 -24.06 -7.15 21.26
C MET A 22 -25.55 -7.50 21.36
N PRO A 23 -26.06 -8.41 20.50
CA PRO A 23 -27.46 -8.84 20.53
C PRO A 23 -27.87 -9.53 21.84
N ASP A 24 -26.91 -10.09 22.58
CA ASP A 24 -27.10 -10.73 23.89
C ASP A 24 -27.18 -9.71 25.05
N GLY A 25 -27.12 -8.41 24.76
CA GLY A 25 -27.17 -7.32 25.74
C GLY A 25 -25.81 -6.97 26.36
N THR A 26 -24.74 -7.70 26.04
CA THR A 26 -23.40 -7.37 26.51
C THR A 26 -22.80 -6.18 25.75
N THR A 27 -21.84 -5.49 26.38
CA THR A 27 -21.13 -4.36 25.76
C THR A 27 -19.66 -4.72 25.58
N LEU A 28 -19.21 -4.79 24.33
CA LEU A 28 -17.83 -5.09 23.98
C LEU A 28 -17.09 -3.77 23.68
N ILE A 29 -15.95 -3.56 24.32
CA ILE A 29 -15.03 -2.48 23.94
C ILE A 29 -13.97 -3.11 23.03
N PRO A 30 -13.96 -2.83 21.72
CA PRO A 30 -12.98 -3.41 20.82
C PRO A 30 -11.55 -2.98 21.20
N ASP A 31 -10.65 -3.95 21.36
CA ASP A 31 -9.21 -3.70 21.61
C ASP A 31 -8.43 -3.52 20.30
N LYS A 32 -8.92 -4.12 19.21
CA LYS A 32 -8.37 -4.05 17.85
C LYS A 32 -9.50 -3.90 16.81
N GLY A 33 -9.18 -3.17 15.73
CA GLY A 33 -10.11 -2.92 14.64
C GLY A 33 -11.05 -1.74 14.87
N THR A 34 -11.81 -1.40 13.85
CA THR A 34 -12.88 -0.39 13.88
C THR A 34 -14.21 -1.10 14.10
N PRO A 35 -15.17 -0.55 14.87
CA PRO A 35 -16.54 -1.06 14.89
C PRO A 35 -17.08 -1.19 13.45
N GLN A 36 -17.51 -2.39 13.07
CA GLN A 36 -18.02 -2.68 11.73
C GLN A 36 -19.27 -1.82 11.50
N GLY A 37 -19.17 -0.78 10.67
CA GLY A 37 -20.26 0.20 10.46
C GLY A 37 -19.87 1.67 10.65
N GLY A 38 -18.64 1.98 11.07
CA GLY A 38 -18.14 3.35 11.01
C GLY A 38 -17.89 3.79 9.56
N ILE A 39 -18.58 4.84 9.07
CA ILE A 39 -18.41 5.42 7.72
C ILE A 39 -16.93 5.72 7.38
N ILE A 40 -16.13 5.97 8.42
CA ILE A 40 -14.71 6.33 8.33
C ILE A 40 -13.78 5.09 8.21
N SER A 41 -14.25 3.89 8.53
CA SER A 41 -13.47 2.64 8.46
C SER A 41 -12.81 2.40 7.09
N PRO A 42 -13.54 2.41 5.96
CA PRO A 42 -12.92 2.20 4.64
C PRO A 42 -11.93 3.32 4.27
N LEU A 43 -12.14 4.54 4.77
CA LEU A 43 -11.20 5.64 4.53
C LEU A 43 -9.88 5.43 5.28
N LEU A 44 -9.95 5.02 6.55
CA LEU A 44 -8.76 4.75 7.36
C LEU A 44 -7.97 3.54 6.84
N ALA A 45 -8.66 2.49 6.40
CA ALA A 45 -8.01 1.34 5.77
C ALA A 45 -7.22 1.75 4.53
N ASN A 46 -7.83 2.56 3.65
CA ASN A 46 -7.14 3.09 2.46
C ASN A 46 -5.91 3.96 2.79
N ILE A 47 -5.95 4.74 3.88
CA ILE A 47 -4.79 5.56 4.31
C ILE A 47 -3.63 4.67 4.74
N VAL A 48 -3.90 3.64 5.54
CA VAL A 48 -2.86 2.68 5.97
C VAL A 48 -2.32 1.90 4.77
N LEU A 49 -3.21 1.43 3.90
CA LEU A 49 -2.82 0.68 2.69
C LEU A 49 -1.97 1.55 1.75
N ASN A 50 -2.22 2.85 1.64
CA ASN A 50 -1.42 3.78 0.83
C ASN A 50 0.07 3.82 1.22
N GLU A 51 0.41 3.58 2.49
CA GLU A 51 1.82 3.46 2.89
C GLU A 51 2.46 2.16 2.37
N LEU A 52 1.70 1.04 2.43
CA LEU A 52 2.13 -0.24 1.86
C LEU A 52 2.37 -0.12 0.35
N ASP A 53 1.51 0.60 -0.38
CA ASP A 53 1.71 0.76 -1.83
C ASP A 53 2.96 1.55 -2.17
N LYS A 54 3.18 2.65 -1.46
CA LYS A 54 4.40 3.47 -1.64
C LYS A 54 5.64 2.64 -1.34
N TRP A 55 5.57 1.78 -0.33
CA TRP A 55 6.65 0.86 -0.03
C TRP A 55 6.88 -0.11 -1.21
N VAL A 56 5.86 -0.82 -1.69
CA VAL A 56 5.99 -1.74 -2.84
C VAL A 56 6.49 -1.03 -4.09
N GLU A 57 5.96 0.14 -4.41
CA GLU A 57 6.41 0.95 -5.54
C GLU A 57 7.88 1.38 -5.40
N SER A 58 8.33 1.74 -4.20
CA SER A 58 9.72 2.12 -3.95
C SER A 58 10.71 0.98 -4.19
N GLN A 59 10.30 -0.26 -3.96
CA GLN A 59 11.16 -1.44 -4.14
C GLN A 59 11.41 -1.75 -5.63
N TRP A 60 10.44 -1.45 -6.50
CA TRP A 60 10.53 -1.81 -7.91
C TRP A 60 10.33 -0.63 -8.87
N GLN A 61 9.14 -0.04 -8.92
CA GLN A 61 8.78 0.98 -9.92
C GLN A 61 9.54 2.30 -9.76
N ASN A 62 9.80 2.71 -8.52
CA ASN A 62 10.46 3.96 -8.14
C ASN A 62 11.87 3.73 -7.58
N HIS A 63 12.42 2.53 -7.76
CA HIS A 63 13.77 2.20 -7.30
C HIS A 63 14.81 3.15 -7.95
N PRO A 64 15.88 3.57 -7.25
CA PRO A 64 16.88 4.50 -7.79
C PRO A 64 17.46 4.07 -9.16
N LEU A 65 17.66 2.77 -9.36
CA LEU A 65 18.12 2.20 -10.64
C LEU A 65 17.17 2.47 -11.82
N VAL A 66 15.87 2.70 -11.56
CA VAL A 66 14.89 3.11 -12.58
C VAL A 66 15.20 4.50 -13.10
N LYS A 67 15.59 5.42 -12.21
CA LYS A 67 15.99 6.77 -12.61
C LYS A 67 17.35 6.79 -13.31
N GLU A 68 18.27 5.92 -12.89
CA GLU A 68 19.62 5.83 -13.45
C GLU A 68 19.63 5.23 -14.87
N TYR A 69 18.82 4.20 -15.13
CA TYR A 69 18.81 3.48 -16.41
C TYR A 69 17.59 3.74 -17.29
N GLY A 70 16.58 4.43 -16.76
CA GLY A 70 15.45 4.91 -17.54
C GLY A 70 15.87 6.04 -18.46
N TYR A 71 15.12 6.24 -19.55
CA TYR A 71 15.41 7.29 -20.51
C TYR A 71 14.11 7.92 -20.98
N GLU A 72 14.17 9.19 -21.36
CA GLU A 72 13.04 9.88 -21.94
C GLU A 72 12.91 9.51 -23.42
N ARG A 73 11.72 9.11 -23.82
CA ARG A 73 11.36 8.84 -25.21
C ARG A 73 10.32 9.84 -25.66
N LYS A 74 10.58 10.49 -26.80
CA LYS A 74 9.58 11.34 -27.45
C LYS A 74 8.63 10.47 -28.26
N ILE A 75 7.34 10.51 -27.92
CA ILE A 75 6.27 9.85 -28.68
C ILE A 75 5.37 10.96 -29.20
N ARG A 76 5.39 11.17 -30.52
CA ARG A 76 4.69 12.29 -31.19
C ARG A 76 5.11 13.64 -30.56
N ASN A 77 4.19 14.30 -29.87
CA ASN A 77 4.40 15.59 -29.20
C ASN A 77 4.58 15.47 -27.68
N SER A 78 4.60 14.26 -27.10
CA SER A 78 4.75 14.05 -25.65
C SER A 78 6.09 13.41 -25.31
N ILE A 79 6.71 13.85 -24.23
CA ILE A 79 7.91 13.23 -23.64
C ILE A 79 7.42 12.24 -22.58
N THR A 80 7.78 10.96 -22.74
CA THR A 80 7.40 9.90 -21.80
C THR A 80 8.65 9.23 -21.26
N PHE A 81 8.68 8.97 -19.95
CA PHE A 81 9.77 8.26 -19.31
C PHE A 81 9.64 6.75 -19.53
N ASP A 82 10.59 6.15 -20.26
CA ASP A 82 10.64 4.72 -20.54
C ASP A 82 11.50 4.01 -19.48
N ARG A 83 10.88 3.04 -18.81
CA ARG A 83 11.47 2.25 -17.71
C ARG A 83 11.96 0.87 -18.16
N SER A 84 11.72 0.49 -19.41
CA SER A 84 11.92 -0.88 -19.91
C SER A 84 13.37 -1.33 -19.77
N LYS A 85 14.33 -0.44 -20.10
CA LYS A 85 15.77 -0.71 -19.97
C LYS A 85 16.19 -0.89 -18.51
N ALA A 86 15.63 -0.11 -17.60
CA ALA A 86 15.91 -0.24 -16.19
C ALA A 86 15.39 -1.55 -15.61
N PHE A 87 14.15 -1.94 -15.93
CA PHE A 87 13.59 -3.21 -15.48
C PHE A 87 14.38 -4.40 -15.99
N LEU A 88 14.87 -4.37 -17.24
CA LEU A 88 15.76 -5.42 -17.76
C LEU A 88 17.06 -5.56 -16.95
N LYS A 89 17.66 -4.44 -16.51
CA LYS A 89 18.86 -4.47 -15.66
C LYS A 89 18.55 -4.90 -14.23
N MET A 90 17.47 -4.41 -13.64
CA MET A 90 17.04 -4.79 -12.30
C MET A 90 16.67 -6.27 -12.21
N ARG A 91 16.13 -6.86 -13.29
CA ARG A 91 15.92 -8.31 -13.37
C ARG A 91 17.21 -9.13 -13.37
N LYS A 92 18.35 -8.54 -13.73
CA LYS A 92 19.66 -9.19 -13.62
C LYS A 92 20.25 -9.06 -12.22
N THR A 93 19.69 -8.19 -11.38
CA THR A 93 20.05 -8.13 -9.96
C THR A 93 19.17 -9.10 -9.17
N GLY A 94 19.53 -9.40 -7.93
CA GLY A 94 18.74 -10.26 -7.03
C GLY A 94 17.48 -9.60 -6.45
N LEU A 95 17.05 -8.48 -7.04
CA LEU A 95 15.86 -7.73 -6.64
C LEU A 95 14.59 -8.47 -7.04
N LYS A 96 13.56 -8.36 -6.19
CA LYS A 96 12.26 -9.01 -6.40
C LYS A 96 11.41 -8.13 -7.30
N GLU A 97 10.99 -8.65 -8.46
CA GLU A 97 10.06 -7.94 -9.34
C GLU A 97 8.64 -7.99 -8.75
N MET A 98 8.07 -6.83 -8.42
CA MET A 98 6.75 -6.72 -7.79
C MET A 98 5.91 -5.58 -8.37
N TYR A 99 4.62 -5.85 -8.59
CA TYR A 99 3.62 -4.86 -9.01
C TYR A 99 2.38 -5.02 -8.14
N ILE A 100 1.94 -3.95 -7.48
CA ILE A 100 0.71 -3.94 -6.69
C ILE A 100 -0.45 -3.40 -7.51
N VAL A 101 -1.59 -4.09 -7.44
CA VAL A 101 -2.89 -3.60 -7.92
C VAL A 101 -3.84 -3.70 -6.75
N ARG A 102 -4.49 -2.60 -6.38
CA ARG A 102 -5.40 -2.51 -5.24
C ARG A 102 -6.75 -1.93 -5.65
N TYR A 103 -7.80 -2.48 -5.05
CA TYR A 103 -9.18 -2.07 -5.16
C TYR A 103 -9.80 -2.04 -3.76
N ALA A 104 -9.92 -0.83 -3.19
CA ALA A 104 -10.32 -0.63 -1.79
C ALA A 104 -9.45 -1.49 -0.84
N ASP A 105 -10.07 -2.41 -0.10
CA ASP A 105 -9.40 -3.27 0.87
C ASP A 105 -8.72 -4.49 0.22
N ASP A 106 -9.05 -4.81 -1.04
CA ASP A 106 -8.48 -5.96 -1.75
C ASP A 106 -7.25 -5.55 -2.58
N PHE A 107 -6.12 -6.23 -2.41
CA PHE A 107 -4.94 -6.00 -3.23
C PHE A 107 -4.28 -7.30 -3.69
N ARG A 108 -3.61 -7.23 -4.84
CA ARG A 108 -2.80 -8.32 -5.41
C ARG A 108 -1.43 -7.81 -5.77
N ILE A 109 -0.41 -8.55 -5.36
CA ILE A 109 0.98 -8.30 -5.75
C ILE A 109 1.37 -9.33 -6.81
N PHE A 110 1.64 -8.85 -8.02
CA PHE A 110 2.10 -9.66 -9.13
C PHE A 110 3.62 -9.76 -9.10
N CYS A 111 4.12 -10.99 -9.19
CA CYS A 111 5.54 -11.33 -9.26
C CYS A 111 5.81 -12.12 -10.54
N ARG A 112 7.04 -12.08 -11.03
CA ARG A 112 7.43 -12.79 -12.26
C ARG A 112 7.52 -14.31 -12.06
N ASN A 113 8.17 -14.73 -10.97
CA ASN A 113 8.46 -16.13 -10.66
C ASN A 113 7.89 -16.53 -9.29
N LYS A 114 7.68 -17.83 -9.08
CA LYS A 114 7.23 -18.38 -7.79
C LYS A 114 8.19 -18.06 -6.64
N GLU A 115 9.49 -18.08 -6.91
CA GLU A 115 10.52 -17.75 -5.92
C GLU A 115 10.41 -16.30 -5.44
N ASP A 116 10.27 -15.35 -6.37
CA ASP A 116 10.05 -13.94 -6.03
C ASP A 116 8.74 -13.74 -5.27
N ALA A 117 7.69 -14.50 -5.61
CA ALA A 117 6.42 -14.45 -4.90
C ALA A 117 6.57 -14.91 -3.44
N LEU A 118 7.32 -15.98 -3.17
CA LEU A 118 7.61 -16.45 -1.82
C LEU A 118 8.43 -15.42 -1.04
N ARG A 119 9.51 -14.91 -1.66
CA ARG A 119 10.37 -13.88 -1.07
C ARG A 119 9.66 -12.55 -0.81
N THR A 120 8.62 -12.24 -1.59
CA THR A 120 7.79 -11.03 -1.43
C THR A 120 6.73 -11.25 -0.37
N LYS A 121 6.11 -12.44 -0.31
CA LYS A 121 5.19 -12.80 0.77
C LYS A 121 5.87 -12.70 2.14
N GLU A 122 7.07 -13.23 2.27
CA GLU A 122 7.86 -13.12 3.50
C GLU A 122 8.15 -11.65 3.85
N ALA A 123 8.58 -10.84 2.88
CA ALA A 123 8.89 -9.44 3.11
C ALA A 123 7.68 -8.56 3.48
N VAL A 124 6.48 -8.90 3.02
CA VAL A 124 5.24 -8.15 3.32
C VAL A 124 4.60 -8.60 4.63
N THR A 125 4.88 -9.84 5.08
CA THR A 125 4.29 -10.42 6.30
C THR A 125 5.21 -10.29 7.52
N ALA A 126 6.49 -9.95 7.32
CA ALA A 126 7.49 -9.75 8.38
C ALA A 126 7.34 -8.37 9.04
#